data_AF-X1B0Y3-F1
#
_entry.id   AF-X1B0Y3-F1
#
_cell.length_a   1.000
_cell.length_b   1.000
_cell.length_c   1.000
_cell.angle_alpha   90.00
_cell.angle_beta   90.00
_cell.angle_gamma   90.00
#
_symmetry.space_group_name_H-M   'P 1'
#
loop_
_entity.id
_entity.type
_entity.pdbx_description
1 polymer ?
#
loop_
_entity_poly.entity_id
_entity_poly.type
_entity_poly.pdbx_seq_one_letter_code
_entity_poly.pdbx_strand_id
1 'polypeptide(L)'
;MATTWYVDPANGDNSHSGTSEGEAVEQIVYAYDNLSTDGDTIVCMDGEYDDAQFPGSWFSQKITLKAQNERGAYVNRSGSASPWAIAFRPSNG
;
A
#
# COMPACT_ATOMS: atom_id res chain seq x y z
N MET A 1 -8.91 17.89 0.21
CA MET A 1 -9.37 17.00 -0.87
C MET A 1 -8.73 15.65 -0.62
N ALA A 2 -9.42 14.55 -0.91
CA ALA A 2 -8.81 13.22 -0.75
C ALA A 2 -7.58 13.10 -1.65
N THR A 3 -6.47 12.63 -1.08
CA THR A 3 -5.18 12.46 -1.76
C THR A 3 -5.02 10.99 -2.15
N THR A 4 -4.42 10.75 -3.31
CA THR A 4 -4.03 9.41 -3.76
C THR A 4 -2.54 9.27 -3.66
N TRP A 5 -2.09 8.25 -2.93
CA TRP A 5 -0.70 7.87 -2.77
C TRP A 5 -0.40 6.61 -3.55
N TYR A 6 0.73 6.56 -4.24
CA TYR A 6 1.17 5.40 -5.02
C TYR A 6 2.34 4.73 -4.32
N VAL A 7 2.28 3.41 -4.19
CA VAL A 7 3.32 2.61 -3.54
C VAL A 7 3.74 1.47 -4.45
N ASP A 8 5.04 1.32 -4.70
CA ASP A 8 5.63 0.25 -5.51
C ASP A 8 6.77 -0.43 -4.75
N PRO A 9 6.65 -1.71 -4.36
CA PRO A 9 7.67 -2.38 -3.57
C PRO A 9 8.88 -2.82 -4.41
N ALA A 10 8.79 -2.77 -5.75
CA ALA A 10 9.85 -3.18 -6.66
C ALA A 10 10.63 -1.98 -7.22
N ASN A 11 9.94 -0.87 -7.50
CA ASN A 11 10.54 0.31 -8.15
C ASN A 11 10.37 1.63 -7.36
N GLY A 12 9.64 1.62 -6.24
CA GLY A 12 9.41 2.81 -5.45
C GLY A 12 10.62 3.23 -4.62
N ASP A 13 10.61 4.48 -4.17
CA ASP A 13 11.61 5.06 -3.27
C ASP A 13 10.91 6.01 -2.30
N ASN A 14 11.13 5.87 -0.99
CA ASN A 14 10.53 6.74 0.02
C ASN A 14 11.01 8.22 -0.05
N SER A 15 11.96 8.55 -0.91
CA SER A 15 12.31 9.93 -1.26
C SER A 15 11.45 10.52 -2.38
N HIS A 16 10.68 9.70 -3.11
CA HIS A 16 9.72 10.18 -4.10
C HIS A 16 8.50 10.85 -3.45
N SER A 17 7.78 11.63 -4.26
CA SER A 17 6.63 12.39 -3.78
C SER A 17 5.40 11.53 -3.42
N GLY A 18 5.31 10.29 -3.93
CA GLY A 18 4.15 9.43 -3.76
C GLY A 18 2.90 9.86 -4.53
N THR A 19 2.97 10.95 -5.30
CA THR A 19 1.79 11.58 -5.93
C THR A 19 1.43 11.01 -7.31
N SER A 20 2.26 10.12 -7.85
CA SER A 20 2.02 9.45 -9.13
C SER A 20 2.73 8.10 -9.20
N GLU A 21 2.38 7.27 -10.18
CA GLU A 21 2.99 5.96 -10.42
C GLU A 21 4.51 6.01 -10.65
N GLY A 22 4.98 6.99 -11.41
CA GLY A 22 6.42 7.18 -11.67
C GLY A 22 7.20 7.76 -10.48
N GLU A 23 6.48 8.23 -9.47
CA GLU A 23 7.02 8.82 -8.23
C GLU A 23 6.49 8.03 -7.03
N ALA A 24 6.25 6.73 -7.19
CA ALA A 24 5.74 5.89 -6.13
C ALA A 24 6.76 5.75 -5.00
N VAL A 25 6.26 5.71 -3.76
CA VAL A 25 7.09 5.39 -2.59
C VAL A 25 7.23 3.87 -2.46
N GLU A 26 8.26 3.41 -1.73
CA GLU A 26 8.51 1.97 -1.59
C GLU A 26 7.56 1.34 -0.55
N GLN A 27 7.35 2.04 0.56
CA GLN A 27 6.72 1.46 1.75
C GLN A 27 5.30 1.99 1.96
N ILE A 28 4.36 1.09 2.26
CA ILE A 28 2.96 1.45 2.56
C ILE A 28 2.89 2.33 3.83
N VAL A 29 3.80 2.10 4.79
CA VAL A 29 4.05 2.94 5.97
C VAL A 29 4.17 4.40 5.62
N TYR A 30 5.02 4.67 4.63
CA TYR A 30 5.42 6.01 4.32
C TYR A 30 4.24 6.75 3.71
N ALA A 31 3.50 6.10 2.81
CA ALA A 31 2.25 6.64 2.30
C ALA A 31 1.23 6.88 3.42
N TYR A 32 1.08 5.93 4.36
CA TYR A 32 0.15 6.04 5.48
C TYR A 32 0.46 7.22 6.41
N ASP A 33 1.72 7.38 6.83
CA ASP A 33 2.16 8.45 7.73
C ASP A 33 2.00 9.85 7.11
N ASN A 34 1.92 9.94 5.78
CA ASN A 34 1.69 11.17 5.04
C ASN A 34 0.22 11.39 4.63
N LEU A 35 -0.68 10.47 4.99
CA LEU A 35 -2.12 10.72 4.83
C LEU A 35 -2.55 11.83 5.79
N SER A 36 -3.47 12.68 5.33
CA SER A 36 -3.87 13.87 6.08
C SER A 36 -5.36 13.94 6.34
N THR A 37 -6.16 13.16 5.60
CA THR A 37 -7.62 13.24 5.63
C THR A 37 -8.27 11.85 5.56
N ASP A 38 -9.35 11.66 6.31
CA ASP A 38 -10.22 10.49 6.12
C ASP A 38 -10.73 10.41 4.67
N GLY A 39 -10.59 9.23 4.05
CA GLY A 39 -10.94 9.02 2.65
C GLY A 39 -9.78 9.14 1.66
N ASP A 40 -8.57 9.41 2.14
CA ASP A 40 -7.36 9.24 1.33
C ASP A 40 -7.22 7.78 0.85
N THR A 41 -6.59 7.61 -0.32
CA THR A 41 -6.43 6.31 -0.98
C THR A 41 -4.96 6.00 -1.15
N ILE A 42 -4.57 4.75 -0.86
CA ILE A 42 -3.26 4.21 -1.23
C ILE A 42 -3.49 3.21 -2.36
N VAL A 43 -2.84 3.47 -3.49
CA VAL A 43 -2.77 2.58 -4.65
C VAL A 43 -1.47 1.79 -4.55
N CYS A 44 -1.61 0.48 -4.39
CA CYS A 44 -0.50 -0.45 -4.31
C CYS A 44 -0.26 -1.06 -5.69
N MET A 45 0.95 -0.92 -6.22
CA MET A 45 1.38 -1.64 -7.42
C MET A 45 1.46 -3.14 -7.15
N ASP A 46 1.50 -3.93 -8.22
CA ASP A 46 1.67 -5.37 -8.12
C ASP A 46 3.01 -5.71 -7.47
N GLY A 47 2.97 -6.48 -6.39
CA GLY A 47 4.18 -6.89 -5.69
C GLY A 47 3.90 -7.51 -4.33
N GLU A 48 4.99 -7.96 -3.71
CA GLU A 48 4.99 -8.44 -2.33
C GLU A 48 5.46 -7.32 -1.41
N TYR A 49 4.64 -6.97 -0.43
CA TYR A 49 4.97 -6.03 0.63
C TYR A 49 5.29 -6.78 1.91
N ASP A 50 6.33 -6.35 2.63
CA ASP A 50 6.76 -6.97 3.88
C ASP A 50 5.81 -6.59 5.04
N ASP A 51 5.30 -7.57 5.79
CA ASP A 51 4.46 -7.33 6.97
C ASP A 51 5.17 -6.58 8.10
N ALA A 52 6.51 -6.59 8.12
CA ALA A 52 7.29 -5.78 9.06
C ALA A 52 6.99 -4.28 8.90
N GLN A 53 6.47 -3.87 7.74
CA GLN A 53 5.95 -2.53 7.48
C GLN A 53 4.61 -2.28 8.19
N PHE A 54 3.95 -3.26 8.81
CA PHE A 54 2.61 -3.10 9.38
C PHE A 54 2.60 -3.39 10.89
N PRO A 55 3.00 -2.43 11.75
CA PRO A 55 2.72 -2.51 13.19
C PRO A 55 1.22 -2.68 13.42
N GLY A 56 0.84 -3.62 14.28
CA GLY A 56 -0.55 -4.06 14.50
C GLY A 56 -1.55 -3.01 15.03
N SER A 57 -1.23 -1.72 14.99
CA SER A 57 -2.04 -0.59 15.49
C SER A 57 -2.47 0.42 14.42
N TRP A 58 -2.24 0.17 13.13
CA TRP A 58 -2.25 1.19 12.05
C TRP A 58 -3.56 1.51 11.35
N PHE A 59 -4.71 1.25 11.96
CA PHE A 59 -5.99 1.62 11.33
C PHE A 59 -6.86 2.44 12.28
N SER A 60 -6.31 3.53 12.83
CA SER A 60 -7.11 4.55 13.53
C SER A 60 -7.98 5.37 12.57
N GLN A 61 -7.58 5.43 11.30
CA GLN A 61 -8.26 6.13 10.20
C GLN A 61 -8.79 5.11 9.18
N LYS A 62 -9.94 5.42 8.55
CA LYS A 62 -10.48 4.59 7.47
C LYS A 62 -9.77 4.94 6.16
N ILE A 63 -8.90 4.04 5.70
CA ILE A 63 -8.16 4.16 4.45
C ILE A 63 -8.66 3.15 3.42
N THR A 64 -8.55 3.50 2.13
CA THR A 64 -8.79 2.55 1.03
C THR A 64 -7.45 2.09 0.49
N LEU A 65 -7.22 0.77 0.51
CA LEU A 65 -6.09 0.12 -0.16
C LEU A 65 -6.59 -0.50 -1.46
N LYS A 66 -6.03 -0.10 -2.59
CA LYS A 66 -6.44 -0.57 -3.92
C LYS A 66 -5.25 -1.16 -4.65
N ALA A 67 -5.36 -2.40 -5.11
CA ALA A 67 -4.42 -2.94 -6.08
C ALA A 67 -4.62 -2.25 -7.42
N GLN A 68 -3.51 -1.84 -8.04
CA GLN A 68 -3.53 -1.17 -9.32
C GLN A 68 -4.03 -2.10 -10.44
N ASN A 69 -3.59 -3.36 -10.44
CA ASN A 69 -3.90 -4.32 -11.50
C ASN A 69 -4.60 -5.59 -10.99
N GLU A 70 -5.05 -6.42 -11.93
CA GLU A 70 -5.72 -7.71 -11.67
C GLU A 70 -4.83 -8.74 -10.98
N ARG A 71 -3.51 -8.56 -11.06
CA ARG A 71 -2.52 -9.42 -10.41
C ARG A 71 -2.55 -9.28 -8.89
N GLY A 72 -3.02 -8.15 -8.37
CA GLY A 72 -3.23 -7.92 -6.95
C GLY A 72 -1.96 -7.51 -6.21
N ALA A 73 -2.14 -6.80 -5.09
CA ALA A 73 -1.10 -6.50 -4.13
C ALA A 73 -1.23 -7.44 -2.92
N TYR A 74 -0.10 -7.96 -2.45
CA TYR A 74 -0.06 -8.96 -1.38
C TYR A 74 0.86 -8.51 -0.25
N VAL A 75 0.39 -8.62 1.00
CA VAL A 75 1.23 -8.47 2.19
C VAL A 75 1.70 -9.86 2.64
N ASN A 76 3.02 -10.07 2.69
CA ASN A 76 3.63 -11.33 3.10
C ASN A 76 4.20 -11.21 4.52
N ARG A 77 3.88 -12.17 5.40
CA ARG A 77 4.40 -12.18 6.77
C ARG A 77 5.80 -12.78 6.85
N SER A 78 6.78 -11.96 7.21
CA SER A 78 8.16 -12.38 7.44
C SER A 78 8.20 -13.55 8.42
N GLY A 79 8.75 -14.68 7.98
CA GLY A 79 8.89 -15.92 8.76
C GLY A 79 7.70 -16.89 8.74
N SER A 80 6.62 -16.62 8.00
CA SER A 80 5.51 -17.57 7.85
C SER A 80 5.64 -18.38 6.56
N ALA A 81 5.71 -19.72 6.66
CA ALA A 81 5.68 -20.64 5.51
C ALA A 81 4.35 -20.63 4.73
N SER A 82 3.39 -19.85 5.19
CA SER A 82 2.11 -19.62 4.54
C SER A 82 1.72 -18.16 4.75
N PRO A 83 1.86 -17.29 3.74
CA PRO A 83 1.31 -15.95 3.84
C PRO A 83 -0.21 -16.08 4.01
N TRP A 84 -0.75 -15.60 5.12
CA TRP A 84 -2.14 -15.17 5.14
C TRP A 84 -2.16 -13.84 4.39
N ALA A 85 -2.04 -13.88 3.07
CA ALA A 85 -1.94 -12.66 2.30
C ALA A 85 -3.24 -11.85 2.48
N ILE A 86 -3.13 -10.61 2.95
CA ILE A 86 -4.17 -9.62 2.66
C ILE A 86 -4.03 -9.34 1.17
N ALA A 87 -4.82 -10.05 0.37
CA ALA A 87 -4.89 -9.80 -1.06
C ALA A 87 -5.82 -8.61 -1.29
N PHE A 88 -5.27 -7.48 -1.70
CA PHE A 88 -6.06 -6.38 -2.21
C PHE A 88 -6.51 -6.77 -3.61
N ARG A 89 -7.77 -7.17 -3.77
CA ARG A 89 -8.35 -7.45 -5.08
C ARG A 89 -8.98 -6.17 -5.61
N PRO A 90 -8.85 -5.86 -6.91
CA PRO A 90 -9.64 -4.80 -7.50
C PRO A 90 -11.12 -5.10 -7.26
N SER A 91 -11.89 -4.09 -6.83
CA SER A 91 -13.34 -4.22 -6.73
C SER A 91 -13.89 -4.37 -8.15
N ASN A 92 -14.27 -5.60 -8.53
CA ASN A 92 -15.08 -5.78 -9.72
C ASN A 92 -16.41 -5.07 -9.48
N GLY A 93 -16.63 -3.99 -10.24
CA GLY A 93 -17.93 -3.34 -10.34
C GLY A 93 -18.95 -4.26 -11.00
#